data_AF-K9URC6-F1
#
_entry.id   AF-K9URC6-F1
#
_cell.length_a   1.000
_cell.length_b   1.000
_cell.length_c   1.000
_cell.angle_alpha   90.00
_cell.angle_beta   90.00
_cell.angle_gamma   90.00
#
_symmetry.space_group_name_H-M   'P 1'
#
loop_
_entity.id
_entity.type
_entity.pdbx_description
1 polymer ?
#
loop_
_entity_poly.entity_id
_entity_poly.type
_entity_poly.pdbx_seq_one_letter_code
_entity_poly.pdbx_strand_id
1 'polypeptide(L)'
;MTRCEGREFDGEQKRGDLWLVPAERSAYWHWESTDEVMLFIVDPVFLSQIAAETHGIKSDRVELLSTVQAHDPKLLSLAVSFQQEMQQPQWGNQLYLESLANLFCIHLLRHHCAHQPKLRDYETGLSPYRLQQVRDFIQAHLDRDIQLADLAETVNVSRYYFIRLFKQSTGITPYQYLLQQRIRRAKEILTQQREVAIAEIALKCGFANQSHFTAQFGKAIGMTPKQFRASV
;
A
#
# COMPACT_ATOMS: atom_id res chain seq x y z
N MET A 1 16.82 -11.82 -26.34
CA MET A 1 16.32 -13.18 -26.00
C MET A 1 16.04 -13.34 -24.50
N THR A 2 14.81 -13.71 -24.13
CA THR A 2 14.39 -14.12 -22.79
C THR A 2 13.96 -15.59 -22.82
N ARG A 3 14.43 -16.41 -21.88
CA ARG A 3 14.04 -17.82 -21.75
C ARG A 3 13.60 -18.16 -20.34
N CYS A 4 12.39 -18.69 -20.20
CA CYS A 4 11.84 -19.19 -18.93
C CYS A 4 11.05 -20.47 -19.19
N GLU A 5 11.41 -21.57 -18.51
CA GLU A 5 10.72 -22.86 -18.60
C GLU A 5 10.46 -23.38 -20.03
N GLY A 6 11.47 -23.29 -20.91
CA GLY A 6 11.35 -23.75 -22.30
C GLY A 6 10.53 -22.83 -23.19
N ARG A 7 10.00 -21.71 -22.67
CA ARG A 7 9.45 -20.61 -23.47
C ARG A 7 10.57 -19.64 -23.79
N GLU A 8 10.69 -19.28 -25.06
CA GLU A 8 11.64 -18.30 -25.55
C GLU A 8 10.88 -17.12 -26.15
N PHE A 9 11.30 -15.92 -25.79
CA PHE A 9 10.86 -14.69 -26.41
C PHE A 9 12.09 -13.95 -26.97
N ASP A 10 12.09 -13.73 -28.27
CA ASP A 10 13.11 -12.95 -28.95
C ASP A 10 12.43 -11.84 -29.73
N GLY A 11 12.40 -10.65 -29.13
CA GLY A 11 11.73 -9.48 -29.67
C GLY A 11 11.99 -8.25 -28.82
N GLU A 12 11.59 -7.09 -29.37
CA GLU A 12 11.70 -5.80 -28.70
C GLU A 12 10.78 -5.74 -27.48
N GLN A 13 11.32 -5.27 -26.37
CA GLN A 13 10.55 -5.08 -25.14
C GLN A 13 10.02 -3.66 -25.08
N LYS A 14 8.75 -3.54 -24.73
CA LYS A 14 8.07 -2.25 -24.60
C LYS A 14 7.83 -1.93 -23.14
N ARG A 15 7.70 -0.64 -22.86
CA ARG A 15 7.30 -0.18 -21.53
C ARG A 15 5.97 -0.84 -21.14
N GLY A 16 5.98 -1.54 -20.01
CA GLY A 16 4.81 -2.27 -19.50
C GLY A 16 4.78 -3.75 -19.85
N ASP A 17 5.80 -4.24 -20.55
CA ASP A 17 6.07 -5.67 -20.63
C ASP A 17 6.52 -6.20 -19.27
N LEU A 18 6.05 -7.40 -18.95
CA LEU A 18 6.26 -8.08 -17.67
C LEU A 18 6.84 -9.48 -17.90
N TRP A 19 7.81 -9.84 -17.06
CA TRP A 19 8.25 -11.21 -16.84
C TRP A 19 7.86 -11.66 -15.44
N LEU A 20 7.30 -12.87 -15.37
CA LEU A 20 7.07 -13.55 -14.10
C LEU A 20 7.86 -14.84 -14.11
N VAL A 21 8.67 -15.00 -13.07
CA VAL A 21 9.47 -16.20 -12.81
C VAL A 21 9.07 -16.70 -11.44
N PRO A 22 8.42 -17.88 -11.36
CA PRO A 22 8.07 -18.49 -10.09
C PRO A 22 9.32 -18.82 -9.28
N ALA A 23 9.16 -18.90 -7.96
CA ALA A 23 10.25 -19.30 -7.08
C ALA A 23 10.81 -20.67 -7.46
N GLU A 24 12.10 -20.88 -7.20
CA GLU A 24 12.83 -22.13 -7.51
C GLU A 24 12.93 -22.44 -9.03
N ARG A 25 12.52 -21.52 -9.90
CA ARG A 25 12.71 -21.62 -11.36
C ARG A 25 13.87 -20.76 -11.80
N SER A 26 14.58 -21.24 -12.83
CA SER A 26 15.64 -20.47 -13.50
C SER A 26 15.10 -19.79 -14.74
N ALA A 27 15.42 -18.51 -14.89
CA ALA A 27 15.18 -17.74 -16.11
C ALA A 27 16.47 -17.09 -16.57
N TYR A 28 16.59 -16.92 -17.88
CA TYR A 28 17.73 -16.30 -18.53
C TYR A 28 17.23 -15.11 -19.34
N TRP A 29 17.92 -13.97 -19.19
CA TRP A 29 17.64 -12.77 -19.96
C TRP A 29 18.91 -12.29 -20.64
N HIS A 30 18.76 -11.88 -21.89
CA HIS A 30 19.81 -11.28 -22.68
C HIS A 30 19.21 -10.16 -23.53
N TRP A 31 19.74 -8.96 -23.38
CA TRP A 31 19.38 -7.76 -24.14
C TRP A 31 20.64 -6.95 -24.47
N GLU A 32 20.57 -6.19 -25.56
CA GLU A 32 21.68 -5.37 -26.08
C GLU A 32 21.41 -3.86 -25.95
N SER A 33 20.25 -3.49 -25.40
CA SER A 33 19.79 -2.12 -25.14
C SER A 33 20.15 -1.63 -23.72
N THR A 34 20.07 -0.32 -23.51
CA THR A 34 20.13 0.28 -22.17
C THR A 34 18.70 0.55 -21.70
N ASP A 35 18.19 -0.31 -20.82
CA ASP A 35 16.81 -0.24 -20.34
C ASP A 35 16.74 -0.01 -18.82
N GLU A 36 15.71 0.70 -18.37
CA GLU A 36 15.36 0.78 -16.95
C GLU A 36 14.39 -0.35 -16.61
N VAL A 37 14.78 -1.21 -15.67
CA VAL A 37 13.98 -2.36 -15.23
C VAL A 37 13.64 -2.24 -13.75
N MET A 38 12.37 -2.43 -13.40
CA MET A 38 11.95 -2.63 -12.02
C MET A 38 11.86 -4.11 -11.69
N LEU A 39 12.68 -4.57 -10.75
CA LEU A 39 12.68 -5.93 -10.25
C LEU A 39 11.91 -6.01 -8.93
N PHE A 40 10.83 -6.80 -8.92
CA PHE A 40 10.09 -7.14 -7.71
C PHE A 40 10.42 -8.56 -7.29
N ILE A 41 11.01 -8.73 -6.11
CA ILE A 41 11.23 -10.03 -5.50
C ILE A 41 10.17 -10.20 -4.41
N VAL A 42 9.28 -11.17 -4.62
CA VAL A 42 8.22 -11.50 -3.67
C VAL A 42 8.59 -12.79 -2.97
N ASP A 43 8.74 -12.73 -1.65
CA ASP A 43 8.99 -13.92 -0.84
C ASP A 43 7.81 -14.91 -0.97
N PRO A 44 8.03 -16.19 -1.32
CA PRO A 44 6.97 -17.19 -1.41
C PRO A 44 6.16 -17.33 -0.11
N VAL A 45 6.79 -17.18 1.05
CA VAL A 45 6.13 -17.20 2.36
C VAL A 45 5.19 -16.02 2.50
N PHE A 46 5.61 -14.82 2.11
CA PHE A 46 4.76 -13.63 2.15
C PHE A 46 3.56 -13.75 1.20
N LEU A 47 3.78 -14.23 -0.02
CA LEU A 47 2.70 -14.48 -0.98
C LEU A 47 1.72 -15.55 -0.47
N SER A 48 2.24 -16.61 0.18
CA SER A 48 1.46 -17.68 0.79
C SER A 48 0.69 -17.23 2.04
N GLN A 49 1.24 -16.27 2.80
CA GLN A 49 0.56 -15.62 3.94
C GLN A 49 -0.62 -14.78 3.43
N ILE A 50 -0.40 -13.94 2.42
CA ILE A 50 -1.48 -13.16 1.78
C ILE A 50 -2.55 -14.09 1.21
N ALA A 51 -2.14 -15.21 0.64
CA ALA A 51 -3.07 -16.23 0.16
C ALA A 51 -3.86 -16.87 1.31
N ALA A 52 -3.22 -17.27 2.42
CA ALA A 52 -3.90 -17.82 3.59
C ALA A 52 -4.88 -16.82 4.23
N GLU A 53 -4.49 -15.55 4.24
CA GLU A 53 -5.25 -14.39 4.71
C GLU A 53 -6.47 -14.05 3.83
N THR A 54 -6.53 -14.57 2.61
CA THR A 54 -7.66 -14.42 1.71
C THR A 54 -8.49 -15.70 1.73
N HIS A 55 -9.59 -15.70 2.51
CA HIS A 55 -10.52 -16.84 2.63
C HIS A 55 -10.95 -17.33 1.22
N GLY A 56 -10.39 -18.46 0.79
CA GLY A 56 -10.58 -18.98 -0.57
C GLY A 56 -9.35 -19.66 -1.19
N ILE A 57 -8.15 -19.38 -0.69
CA ILE A 57 -6.90 -19.99 -1.15
C ILE A 57 -6.40 -20.94 -0.06
N LYS A 58 -6.19 -22.21 -0.40
CA LYS A 58 -5.38 -23.06 0.47
C LYS A 58 -3.92 -22.65 0.25
N SER A 59 -3.25 -22.24 1.33
CA SER A 59 -1.86 -21.72 1.33
C SER A 59 -0.86 -22.69 0.69
N ASP A 60 -1.20 -23.98 0.62
CA ASP A 60 -0.43 -25.08 0.03
C ASP A 60 -0.48 -25.15 -1.51
N ARG A 61 -1.16 -24.23 -2.21
CA ARG A 61 -1.35 -24.28 -3.68
C ARG A 61 -1.09 -22.97 -4.43
N VAL A 62 -0.26 -22.09 -3.87
CA VAL A 62 0.15 -20.88 -4.59
C VAL A 62 1.24 -21.22 -5.60
N GLU A 63 0.87 -21.30 -6.88
CA GLU A 63 1.79 -21.53 -7.98
C GLU A 63 1.60 -20.44 -9.04
N LEU A 64 2.58 -19.54 -9.15
CA LEU A 64 2.56 -18.52 -10.19
C LEU A 64 2.89 -19.14 -11.54
N LEU A 65 2.27 -18.62 -12.61
CA LEU A 65 2.54 -19.01 -13.98
C LEU A 65 3.77 -18.25 -14.49
N SER A 66 4.69 -18.97 -15.13
CA SER A 66 5.81 -18.35 -15.84
C SER A 66 5.34 -17.60 -17.08
N THR A 67 5.79 -16.35 -17.23
CA THR A 67 5.43 -15.51 -18.38
C THR A 67 6.66 -14.85 -18.97
N VAL A 68 6.85 -15.03 -20.29
CA VAL A 68 8.02 -14.53 -21.04
C VAL A 68 7.77 -13.22 -21.79
N GLN A 69 6.51 -12.78 -21.86
CA GLN A 69 6.09 -11.43 -22.27
C GLN A 69 4.59 -11.26 -21.99
N ALA A 70 4.24 -10.68 -20.84
CA ALA A 70 2.87 -10.35 -20.53
C ALA A 70 2.67 -8.84 -20.52
N HIS A 71 1.42 -8.40 -20.76
CA HIS A 71 1.02 -7.03 -20.52
C HIS A 71 -0.06 -6.99 -19.44
N ASP A 72 0.27 -6.33 -18.32
CA ASP A 72 -0.66 -6.14 -17.21
C ASP A 72 -0.64 -4.66 -16.77
N PRO A 73 -1.58 -3.84 -17.28
CA PRO A 73 -1.65 -2.42 -16.94
C PRO A 73 -1.81 -2.16 -15.44
N LYS A 74 -2.40 -3.10 -14.68
CA LYS A 74 -2.62 -2.94 -13.25
C LYS A 74 -1.32 -3.15 -12.47
N LEU A 75 -0.56 -4.20 -12.77
CA LEU A 75 0.76 -4.39 -12.18
C LEU A 75 1.70 -3.24 -12.52
N LEU A 76 1.68 -2.75 -13.77
CA LEU A 76 2.45 -1.57 -14.15
C LEU A 76 2.06 -0.34 -13.33
N SER A 77 0.76 -0.08 -13.14
CA SER A 77 0.29 1.07 -12.34
C SER A 77 0.76 0.98 -10.88
N LEU A 78 0.72 -0.21 -10.29
CA LEU A 78 1.20 -0.45 -8.93
C LEU A 78 2.72 -0.28 -8.85
N ALA A 79 3.46 -0.80 -9.83
CA ALA A 79 4.91 -0.65 -9.92
C ALA A 79 5.35 0.81 -10.03
N VAL A 80 4.64 1.62 -10.82
CA VAL A 80 4.88 3.06 -10.89
C VAL A 80 4.60 3.75 -9.55
N SER A 81 3.53 3.36 -8.84
CA SER A 81 3.25 3.88 -7.49
C SER A 81 4.35 3.51 -6.49
N PHE A 82 4.92 2.30 -6.57
CA PHE A 82 6.09 1.91 -5.79
C PHE A 82 7.30 2.80 -6.09
N GLN A 83 7.64 2.96 -7.38
CA GLN A 83 8.78 3.77 -7.81
C GLN A 83 8.68 5.22 -7.31
N GLN A 84 7.50 5.84 -7.45
CA GLN A 84 7.25 7.20 -7.00
C GLN A 84 7.46 7.34 -5.49
N GLU A 85 6.92 6.41 -4.71
CA GLU A 85 7.06 6.42 -3.26
C GLU A 85 8.50 6.15 -2.80
N MET A 86 9.25 5.28 -3.50
CA MET A 86 10.65 4.99 -3.20
C MET A 86 11.59 6.15 -3.54
N GLN A 87 11.33 6.86 -4.64
CA GLN A 87 12.13 8.03 -5.04
C GLN A 87 11.85 9.26 -4.17
N GLN A 88 10.65 9.36 -3.62
CA GLN A 88 10.25 10.46 -2.73
C GLN A 88 9.58 9.90 -1.48
N PRO A 89 10.34 9.29 -0.55
CA PRO A 89 9.77 8.70 0.66
C PRO A 89 8.99 9.75 1.46
N GLN A 90 7.70 9.50 1.67
CA GLN A 90 6.84 10.33 2.49
C GLN A 90 6.63 9.67 3.85
N TRP A 91 5.77 10.24 4.68
CA TRP A 91 5.39 9.59 5.93
C TRP A 91 4.14 8.75 5.76
N GLY A 92 4.01 7.67 6.53
CA GLY A 92 3.13 6.55 6.21
C GLY A 92 3.59 5.78 4.96
N ASN A 93 4.83 6.01 4.52
CA ASN A 93 5.48 5.29 3.43
C ASN A 93 5.43 3.78 3.68
N GLN A 94 5.75 3.32 4.90
CA GLN A 94 5.65 1.90 5.22
C GLN A 94 4.21 1.37 5.06
N LEU A 95 3.22 2.02 5.68
CA LEU A 95 1.80 1.66 5.54
C LEU A 95 1.33 1.69 4.06
N TYR A 96 1.80 2.65 3.28
CA TYR A 96 1.44 2.81 1.87
C TYR A 96 2.13 1.75 1.00
N LEU A 97 3.44 1.52 1.17
CA LEU A 97 4.19 0.46 0.50
C LEU A 97 3.65 -0.93 0.86
N GLU A 98 3.30 -1.16 2.12
CA GLU A 98 2.62 -2.39 2.55
C GLU A 98 1.25 -2.54 1.88
N SER A 99 0.49 -1.46 1.76
CA SER A 99 -0.79 -1.47 1.03
C SER A 99 -0.59 -1.78 -0.45
N LEU A 100 0.42 -1.19 -1.09
CA LEU A 100 0.78 -1.47 -2.48
C LEU A 100 1.24 -2.92 -2.65
N ALA A 101 2.06 -3.45 -1.74
CA ALA A 101 2.56 -4.82 -1.78
C ALA A 101 1.43 -5.84 -1.66
N ASN A 102 0.49 -5.58 -0.75
CA ASN A 102 -0.72 -6.39 -0.62
C ASN A 102 -1.56 -6.37 -1.92
N LEU A 103 -1.80 -5.19 -2.48
CA LEU A 103 -2.54 -5.06 -3.74
C LEU A 103 -1.84 -5.76 -4.91
N PHE A 104 -0.51 -5.65 -4.98
CA PHE A 104 0.33 -6.26 -6.01
C PHE A 104 0.27 -7.79 -5.92
N CYS A 105 0.53 -8.35 -4.74
CA CYS A 105 0.48 -9.79 -4.50
C CYS A 105 -0.90 -10.39 -4.78
N ILE A 106 -1.98 -9.68 -4.45
CA ILE A 106 -3.33 -10.18 -4.73
C ILE A 106 -3.68 -10.13 -6.19
N HIS A 107 -3.22 -9.10 -6.90
CA HIS A 107 -3.38 -9.05 -8.34
C HIS A 107 -2.63 -10.21 -9.02
N LEU A 108 -1.41 -10.51 -8.56
CA LEU A 108 -0.67 -11.73 -8.98
C LEU A 108 -1.47 -13.00 -8.70
N LEU A 109 -1.97 -13.18 -7.48
CA LEU A 109 -2.75 -14.37 -7.11
C LEU A 109 -4.03 -14.54 -7.96
N ARG A 110 -4.68 -13.44 -8.36
CA ARG A 110 -5.91 -13.47 -9.15
C ARG A 110 -5.69 -13.81 -10.63
N HIS A 111 -4.66 -13.23 -11.23
CA HIS A 111 -4.50 -13.20 -12.68
C HIS A 111 -3.31 -14.01 -13.19
N HIS A 112 -2.35 -14.33 -12.32
CA HIS A 112 -1.10 -14.98 -12.68
C HIS A 112 -0.81 -16.24 -11.86
N CYS A 113 -1.80 -16.77 -11.13
CA CYS A 113 -1.71 -18.06 -10.41
C CYS A 113 -2.36 -19.18 -11.24
N ALA A 114 -1.75 -20.36 -11.27
CA ALA A 114 -2.26 -21.56 -11.96
C ALA A 114 -3.63 -21.99 -11.41
N HIS A 115 -3.85 -21.80 -10.11
CA HIS A 115 -5.13 -22.04 -9.45
C HIS A 115 -5.76 -20.70 -9.09
N GLN A 116 -6.82 -20.32 -9.82
CA GLN A 116 -7.54 -19.08 -9.55
C GLN A 116 -8.24 -19.16 -8.17
N PRO A 117 -7.91 -18.24 -7.24
CA PRO A 117 -8.58 -18.12 -5.96
C PRO A 117 -10.08 -17.88 -6.13
N LYS A 118 -10.94 -18.69 -5.48
CA LYS A 118 -12.31 -18.26 -5.19
C LYS A 118 -12.28 -17.41 -3.94
N LEU A 119 -11.96 -16.13 -4.09
CA LEU A 119 -12.09 -15.18 -2.99
C LEU A 119 -13.55 -15.13 -2.56
N ARG A 120 -13.84 -15.33 -1.26
CA ARG A 120 -15.17 -15.00 -0.73
C ARG A 120 -15.42 -13.52 -0.95
N ASP A 121 -16.38 -13.19 -1.82
CA ASP A 121 -16.90 -11.83 -1.88
C ASP A 121 -17.74 -11.58 -0.64
N TYR A 122 -17.21 -10.75 0.25
CA TYR A 122 -18.06 -10.08 1.21
C TYR A 122 -18.60 -8.84 0.52
N GLU A 123 -19.89 -8.88 0.20
CA GLU A 123 -20.59 -7.80 -0.52
C GLU A 123 -20.67 -6.49 0.28
N THR A 124 -20.33 -6.51 1.57
CA THR A 124 -20.48 -5.38 2.49
C THR A 124 -19.16 -5.01 3.18
N GLY A 125 -19.01 -3.72 3.54
CA GLY A 125 -17.84 -3.19 4.26
C GLY A 125 -17.74 -3.66 5.72
N LEU A 126 -16.85 -3.06 6.51
CA LEU A 126 -16.82 -3.27 7.97
C LEU A 126 -18.19 -2.98 8.58
N SER A 127 -18.64 -3.86 9.49
CA SER A 127 -19.81 -3.59 10.31
C SER A 127 -19.62 -2.31 11.14
N PRO A 128 -20.69 -1.59 11.53
CA PRO A 128 -20.57 -0.34 12.30
C PRO A 128 -19.73 -0.49 13.56
N TYR A 129 -19.89 -1.60 14.28
CA TYR A 129 -19.11 -1.91 15.48
C TYR A 129 -17.61 -2.03 15.18
N ARG A 130 -17.24 -2.84 14.17
CA ARG A 130 -15.83 -3.02 13.76
C ARG A 130 -15.21 -1.74 13.25
N LEU A 131 -15.97 -0.96 12.47
CA LEU A 131 -15.51 0.35 12.01
C LEU A 131 -15.24 1.29 13.18
N GLN A 132 -16.09 1.28 14.21
CA GLN A 132 -15.89 2.10 15.40
C GLN A 132 -14.62 1.68 16.15
N GLN A 133 -14.39 0.38 16.35
CA GLN A 133 -13.16 -0.12 17.01
C GLN A 133 -11.89 0.39 16.31
N VAL A 134 -11.87 0.37 14.98
CA VAL A 134 -10.73 0.85 14.18
C VAL A 134 -10.55 2.36 14.34
N ARG A 135 -11.64 3.13 14.35
CA ARG A 135 -11.60 4.59 14.56
C ARG A 135 -11.08 4.94 15.95
N ASP A 136 -11.53 4.22 16.96
CA ASP A 136 -11.08 4.40 18.34
C ASP A 136 -9.59 4.08 18.49
N PHE A 137 -9.14 2.98 17.86
CA PHE A 137 -7.73 2.63 17.81
C PHE A 137 -6.90 3.72 17.13
N ILE A 138 -7.34 4.24 15.98
CA ILE A 138 -6.64 5.32 15.28
C ILE A 138 -6.55 6.56 16.17
N GLN A 139 -7.68 6.96 16.79
CA GLN A 139 -7.75 8.16 17.61
C GLN A 139 -6.84 8.08 18.85
N ALA A 140 -6.74 6.91 19.46
CA ALA A 140 -5.89 6.67 20.64
C ALA A 140 -4.39 6.69 20.33
N HIS A 141 -3.99 6.61 19.05
CA HIS A 141 -2.61 6.36 18.65
C HIS A 141 -2.12 7.29 17.53
N LEU A 142 -2.74 8.47 17.37
CA LEU A 142 -2.40 9.42 16.31
C LEU A 142 -0.96 9.94 16.38
N ASP A 143 -0.34 9.90 17.56
CA ASP A 143 0.99 10.39 17.89
C ASP A 143 2.13 9.42 17.54
N ARG A 144 1.83 8.15 17.27
CA ARG A 144 2.82 7.12 16.90
C ARG A 144 2.64 6.65 15.47
N ASP A 145 3.62 5.92 14.94
CA ASP A 145 3.47 5.24 13.66
C ASP A 145 2.49 4.06 13.79
N ILE A 146 1.52 3.98 12.88
CA ILE A 146 0.47 2.96 12.88
C ILE A 146 0.68 2.08 11.65
N GLN A 147 0.87 0.79 11.87
CA GLN A 147 1.03 -0.19 10.79
C GLN A 147 -0.33 -0.71 10.33
N LEU A 148 -0.36 -1.27 9.12
CA LEU A 148 -1.60 -1.84 8.58
C LEU A 148 -2.07 -3.05 9.38
N ALA A 149 -1.09 -3.82 9.86
CA ALA A 149 -1.29 -4.99 10.69
C ALA A 149 -2.09 -4.63 11.95
N ASP A 150 -1.72 -3.55 12.65
CA ASP A 150 -2.39 -3.10 13.87
C ASP A 150 -3.89 -2.87 13.66
N LEU A 151 -4.25 -2.23 12.53
CA LEU A 151 -5.63 -1.93 12.20
C LEU A 151 -6.44 -3.16 11.77
N ALA A 152 -5.79 -4.07 11.05
CA ALA A 152 -6.41 -5.31 10.58
C ALA A 152 -6.66 -6.28 11.75
N GLU A 153 -5.69 -6.38 12.67
CA GLU A 153 -5.77 -7.17 13.90
C GLU A 153 -6.90 -6.68 14.82
N THR A 154 -7.12 -5.36 14.90
CA THR A 154 -8.20 -4.75 15.71
C THR A 154 -9.58 -5.34 15.38
N VAL A 155 -9.79 -5.81 14.15
CA VAL A 155 -11.06 -6.39 13.69
C VAL A 155 -10.94 -7.84 13.22
N ASN A 156 -9.80 -8.47 13.51
CA ASN A 156 -9.45 -9.86 13.18
C ASN A 156 -9.71 -10.21 11.71
N VAL A 157 -9.15 -9.40 10.81
CA VAL A 157 -9.17 -9.64 9.37
C VAL A 157 -7.77 -9.49 8.80
N SER A 158 -7.57 -10.02 7.59
CA SER A 158 -6.33 -9.79 6.85
C SER A 158 -6.12 -8.34 6.46
N ARG A 159 -4.86 -7.96 6.27
CA ARG A 159 -4.45 -6.59 5.92
C ARG A 159 -5.13 -6.09 4.65
N TYR A 160 -5.15 -6.93 3.62
CA TYR A 160 -5.84 -6.61 2.37
C TYR A 160 -7.34 -6.40 2.56
N TYR A 161 -7.97 -7.35 3.25
CA TYR A 161 -9.41 -7.33 3.40
C TYR A 161 -9.83 -6.13 4.25
N PHE A 162 -9.03 -5.78 5.27
CA PHE A 162 -9.18 -4.54 6.00
C PHE A 162 -9.16 -3.31 5.09
N ILE A 163 -8.17 -3.15 4.18
CA ILE A 163 -8.12 -1.99 3.26
C ILE A 163 -9.42 -1.91 2.44
N ARG A 164 -9.86 -3.03 1.85
CA ARG A 164 -11.07 -3.07 1.01
C ARG A 164 -12.31 -2.71 1.82
N LEU A 165 -12.50 -3.36 2.96
CA LEU A 165 -13.66 -3.13 3.82
C LEU A 165 -13.70 -1.74 4.41
N PHE A 166 -12.55 -1.23 4.86
CA PHE A 166 -12.44 0.12 5.41
C PHE A 166 -12.76 1.15 4.34
N LYS A 167 -12.21 1.00 3.13
CA LYS A 167 -12.52 1.90 2.01
C LYS A 167 -13.98 1.80 1.59
N GLN A 168 -14.57 0.61 1.58
CA GLN A 168 -15.99 0.43 1.28
C GLN A 168 -16.89 1.08 2.35
N SER A 169 -16.50 1.03 3.63
CA SER A 169 -17.26 1.66 4.72
C SER A 169 -17.05 3.16 4.87
N THR A 170 -15.89 3.70 4.46
CA THR A 170 -15.53 5.12 4.70
C THR A 170 -15.37 5.96 3.44
N GLY A 171 -15.33 5.33 2.26
CA GLY A 171 -15.06 5.96 0.97
C GLY A 171 -13.58 6.23 0.69
N ILE A 172 -12.68 6.11 1.67
CA ILE A 172 -11.26 6.48 1.58
C ILE A 172 -10.35 5.40 2.13
N THR A 173 -9.06 5.41 1.77
CA THR A 173 -8.11 4.40 2.29
C THR A 173 -7.81 4.62 3.78
N PRO A 174 -7.37 3.59 4.52
CA PRO A 174 -6.95 3.75 5.91
C PRO A 174 -5.89 4.85 6.11
N TYR A 175 -4.91 4.93 5.20
CA TYR A 175 -3.89 5.98 5.21
C TYR A 175 -4.49 7.39 5.05
N GLN A 176 -5.40 7.58 4.09
CA GLN A 176 -6.06 8.87 3.89
C GLN A 176 -6.89 9.28 5.11
N TYR A 177 -7.58 8.32 5.74
CA TYR A 177 -8.34 8.57 6.96
C TYR A 177 -7.43 8.97 8.13
N LEU A 178 -6.33 8.24 8.34
CA LEU A 178 -5.34 8.56 9.36
C LEU A 178 -4.76 9.96 9.17
N LEU A 179 -4.38 10.31 7.94
CA LEU A 179 -3.87 11.64 7.61
C LEU A 179 -4.92 12.73 7.94
N GLN A 180 -6.19 12.52 7.60
CA GLN A 180 -7.26 13.45 7.95
C GLN A 180 -7.42 13.63 9.46
N GLN A 181 -7.33 12.55 10.26
CA GLN A 181 -7.42 12.65 11.72
C GLN A 181 -6.22 13.40 12.30
N ARG A 182 -5.01 13.14 11.82
CA ARG A 182 -3.80 13.85 12.28
C ARG A 182 -3.83 15.33 11.92
N ILE A 183 -4.33 15.70 10.74
CA ILE A 183 -4.54 17.11 10.36
C ILE A 183 -5.62 17.77 11.24
N ARG A 184 -6.71 17.06 11.55
CA ARG A 184 -7.74 17.56 12.47
C ARG A 184 -7.15 17.85 13.86
N ARG A 185 -6.38 16.91 14.41
CA ARG A 185 -5.68 17.09 15.68
C ARG A 185 -4.71 18.27 15.65
N ALA A 186 -3.97 18.43 14.55
CA ALA A 186 -3.05 19.55 14.39
C ALA A 186 -3.80 20.90 14.39
N LYS A 187 -4.97 20.99 13.75
CA LYS A 187 -5.81 22.20 13.79
C LYS A 187 -6.23 22.56 15.21
N GLU A 188 -6.68 21.57 16.00
CA GLU A 188 -7.05 21.79 17.41
C GLU A 188 -5.89 22.39 18.21
N ILE A 189 -4.70 21.80 18.09
CA ILE A 189 -3.51 22.28 18.81
C ILE A 189 -3.11 23.68 18.32
N LEU A 190 -3.15 23.93 17.00
CA LEU A 190 -2.83 25.25 16.43
C LEU A 190 -3.76 26.35 16.93
N THR A 191 -5.03 26.04 17.19
CA THR A 191 -6.01 26.99 17.71
C THR A 191 -5.92 27.16 19.22
N GLN A 192 -5.68 26.09 19.97
CA GLN A 192 -5.76 26.09 21.43
C GLN A 192 -4.42 26.41 22.13
N GLN A 193 -3.28 26.12 21.48
CA GLN A 193 -1.94 26.16 22.09
C GLN A 193 -0.98 26.95 21.18
N ARG A 194 -1.05 28.29 21.24
CA ARG A 194 -0.34 29.17 20.29
C ARG A 194 1.18 29.18 20.50
N GLU A 195 1.62 28.87 21.70
CA GLU A 195 3.01 28.82 22.15
C GLU A 195 3.75 27.58 21.66
N VAL A 196 3.06 26.48 21.36
CA VAL A 196 3.69 25.23 20.91
C VAL A 196 4.34 25.43 19.53
N ALA A 197 5.60 25.04 19.38
CA ALA A 197 6.32 25.19 18.12
C ALA A 197 5.68 24.33 17.01
N ILE A 198 5.66 24.80 15.76
CA ILE A 198 5.08 24.06 14.63
C ILE A 198 5.77 22.69 14.46
N ALA A 199 7.08 22.61 14.72
CA ALA A 199 7.84 21.37 14.72
C ALA A 199 7.34 20.37 15.78
N GLU A 200 7.02 20.86 16.97
CA GLU A 200 6.52 20.02 18.07
C GLU A 200 5.08 19.54 17.79
N ILE A 201 4.23 20.39 17.18
CA ILE A 201 2.90 19.98 16.72
C ILE A 201 3.00 18.85 15.70
N ALA A 202 3.97 18.93 14.77
CA ALA A 202 4.19 17.87 13.80
C ALA A 202 4.44 16.52 14.51
N LEU A 203 5.35 16.49 15.47
CA LEU A 203 5.68 15.28 16.24
C LEU A 203 4.49 14.79 17.08
N LYS A 204 3.78 15.69 17.78
CA LYS A 204 2.59 15.34 18.59
C LYS A 204 1.43 14.77 17.75
N CYS A 205 1.35 15.15 16.48
CA CYS A 205 0.38 14.59 15.53
C CYS A 205 0.94 13.39 14.76
N GLY A 206 2.08 12.84 15.20
CA GLY A 206 2.70 11.64 14.65
C GLY A 206 3.46 11.85 13.35
N PHE A 207 3.62 13.08 12.85
CA PHE A 207 4.39 13.34 11.62
C PHE A 207 5.89 13.20 11.87
N ALA A 208 6.60 12.58 10.92
CA ALA A 208 8.04 12.37 11.04
C ALA A 208 8.86 13.67 11.16
N ASN A 209 8.42 14.75 10.51
CA ASN A 209 9.08 16.05 10.57
C ASN A 209 8.14 17.20 10.18
N GLN A 210 8.58 18.43 10.48
CA GLN A 210 7.84 19.66 10.21
C GLN A 210 7.58 19.92 8.72
N SER A 211 8.55 19.61 7.84
CA SER A 211 8.44 19.87 6.40
C SER A 211 7.30 19.06 5.79
N HIS A 212 7.23 17.76 6.12
CA HIS A 212 6.15 16.89 5.70
C HIS A 212 4.79 17.33 6.27
N PHE A 213 4.74 17.64 7.56
CA PHE A 213 3.53 18.19 8.18
C PHE A 213 3.03 19.44 7.45
N THR A 214 3.93 20.39 7.15
CA THR A 214 3.60 21.63 6.45
C THR A 214 3.03 21.36 5.06
N ALA A 215 3.64 20.43 4.31
CA ALA A 215 3.18 20.05 2.98
C ALA A 215 1.78 19.41 3.02
N GLN A 216 1.54 18.43 3.90
CA GLN A 216 0.24 17.76 4.00
C GLN A 216 -0.86 18.68 4.54
N PHE A 217 -0.53 19.52 5.53
CA PHE A 217 -1.47 20.51 6.05
C PHE A 217 -1.84 21.52 4.97
N GLY A 218 -0.86 22.01 4.20
CA GLY A 218 -1.09 22.88 3.05
C GLY A 218 -2.00 22.24 2.00
N LYS A 219 -1.74 20.97 1.64
CA LYS A 219 -2.60 20.22 0.70
C LYS A 219 -4.04 20.06 1.22
N ALA A 220 -4.21 19.82 2.52
CA ALA A 220 -5.52 19.57 3.11
C ALA A 220 -6.33 20.85 3.40
N ILE A 221 -5.67 21.95 3.77
CA ILE A 221 -6.32 23.18 4.29
C ILE A 221 -6.18 24.37 3.32
N GLY A 222 -5.26 24.31 2.35
CA GLY A 222 -4.99 25.39 1.39
C GLY A 222 -4.04 26.47 1.90
N MET A 223 -3.51 26.33 3.13
CA MET A 223 -2.55 27.26 3.73
C MET A 223 -1.57 26.52 4.64
N THR A 224 -0.40 27.12 4.89
CA THR A 224 0.59 26.52 5.80
C THR A 224 0.11 26.54 7.26
N PRO A 225 0.61 25.66 8.14
CA PRO A 225 0.29 25.67 9.57
C PRO A 225 0.54 27.03 10.25
N LYS A 226 1.60 27.75 9.84
CA LYS A 226 1.94 29.07 10.35
C LYS A 226 0.90 30.12 9.94
N GLN A 227 0.49 30.12 8.66
CA GLN A 227 -0.56 31.01 8.17
C GLN A 227 -1.91 30.71 8.83
N PHE A 228 -2.25 29.43 8.97
CA PHE A 228 -3.47 29.01 9.66
C PHE A 228 -3.51 29.52 11.10
N ARG A 229 -2.44 29.34 11.87
CA ARG A 229 -2.33 29.84 13.25
C ARG A 229 -2.53 31.36 13.34
N ALA A 230 -2.03 32.12 12.38
CA ALA A 230 -2.18 33.57 12.36
C ALA A 230 -3.61 34.03 11.99
N SER A 231 -4.40 33.16 11.33
CA SER A 231 -5.76 33.45 10.89
C SER A 231 -6.86 33.06 11.88
N VAL A 232 -6.53 32.24 12.87
CA VAL A 232 -7.41 31.83 13.98
C VAL A 232 -7.02 32.56 15.25
#